data_AF-A0AAU5KTG1-F1
#
_entry.id   AF-A0AAU5KTG1-F1
#
_cell.length_a   1.000
_cell.length_b   1.000
_cell.length_c   1.000
_cell.angle_alpha   90.00
_cell.angle_beta   90.00
_cell.angle_gamma   90.00
#
_symmetry.space_group_name_H-M   'P 1'
#
loop_
_entity.id
_entity.type
_entity.pdbx_description
1 polymer ?
#
loop_
_entity_poly.entity_id
_entity_poly.type
_entity_poly.pdbx_seq_one_letter_code
_entity_poly.pdbx_strand_id
1 'polypeptide(L)'
;MTGWLRGSALAAGLALIGYGLYGLLTDVYLTAPAQVLVWGIGALVLHDGVWLPLLCLVGAHLARGPVLRGWLVVAAAVTAVGLPAVLRADDDHGNSSLLPLPYLRNWLAVLAATAVLALLIGLVRRWRRPRPVSRPVRREDRS
;
A
#
# COMPACT_ATOMS: atom_id res chain seq x y z
N MET A 1 18.44 -20.04 -14.51
CA MET A 1 17.54 -19.02 -15.14
C MET A 1 17.30 -17.80 -14.24
N THR A 2 17.21 -17.95 -12.91
CA THR A 2 17.05 -16.85 -11.94
C THR A 2 18.22 -15.86 -11.84
N GLY A 3 19.46 -16.30 -12.13
CA GLY A 3 20.63 -15.41 -12.10
C GLY A 3 20.62 -14.33 -13.18
N TRP A 4 20.20 -14.68 -14.41
CA TRP A 4 20.09 -13.74 -15.53
C TRP A 4 19.01 -12.70 -15.31
N LEU A 5 17.84 -13.11 -14.79
CA LEU A 5 16.74 -12.19 -14.44
C LEU A 5 17.15 -11.22 -13.31
N ARG A 6 17.90 -11.71 -12.32
CA ARG A 6 18.43 -10.86 -11.26
C ARG A 6 19.46 -9.88 -11.79
N GLY A 7 20.40 -10.36 -12.61
CA GLY A 7 21.42 -9.53 -13.23
C GLY A 7 20.81 -8.44 -14.12
N SER A 8 19.82 -8.79 -14.95
CA SER A 8 19.15 -7.83 -15.83
C SER A 8 18.33 -6.80 -15.04
N ALA A 9 17.61 -7.21 -13.99
CA ALA A 9 16.88 -6.28 -13.14
C ALA A 9 17.81 -5.30 -12.40
N LEU A 10 18.95 -5.80 -11.92
CA LEU A 10 19.95 -4.99 -11.21
C LEU A 10 20.63 -4.00 -12.16
N ALA A 11 20.99 -4.45 -13.37
CA ALA A 11 21.54 -3.60 -14.41
C ALA A 11 20.53 -2.53 -14.86
N ALA A 12 19.27 -2.90 -15.07
CA ALA A 12 18.21 -1.97 -15.44
C ALA A 12 17.96 -0.91 -14.34
N GLY A 13 17.95 -1.32 -13.08
CA GLY A 13 17.82 -0.41 -11.94
C GLY A 13 18.99 0.57 -11.84
N LEU A 14 20.23 0.08 -11.95
CA LEU A 14 21.42 0.94 -11.98
C LEU A 14 21.42 1.91 -13.17
N ALA A 15 21.01 1.45 -14.35
CA ALA A 15 20.89 2.29 -15.53
C ALA A 15 19.86 3.41 -15.35
N LEU A 16 18.69 3.11 -14.76
CA LEU A 16 17.67 4.11 -14.46
C LEU A 16 18.14 5.13 -13.42
N ILE A 17 18.81 4.67 -12.35
CA ILE A 17 19.38 5.55 -11.33
C ILE A 17 20.44 6.46 -11.96
N GLY A 18 21.34 5.90 -12.78
CA GLY A 18 22.37 6.67 -13.49
C GLY A 18 21.77 7.70 -14.45
N TYR A 19 20.74 7.33 -15.20
CA TYR A 19 20.04 8.25 -16.10
C TYR A 19 19.35 9.39 -15.35
N GLY A 20 18.68 9.08 -14.24
CA GLY A 20 18.06 10.10 -13.38
C GLY A 20 19.08 11.05 -12.76
N LEU A 21 20.22 10.53 -12.29
CA LEU A 21 21.30 11.34 -11.73
C LEU A 21 21.97 12.22 -12.79
N TYR A 22 22.16 11.68 -14.00
CA TYR A 22 22.67 12.44 -15.14
C TYR A 22 21.73 13.59 -15.48
N GLY A 23 20.42 13.33 -15.60
CA GLY A 23 19.42 14.37 -15.84
C GLY A 23 19.44 15.44 -14.74
N LEU A 24 19.45 15.02 -13.47
CA LEU A 24 19.46 15.95 -12.33
C LEU A 24 20.69 16.88 -12.32
N LEU A 25 21.86 16.37 -12.72
CA LEU A 25 23.11 17.13 -12.70
C LEU A 25 23.37 17.95 -13.96
N THR A 26 22.71 17.62 -15.08
CA THR A 26 22.95 18.29 -16.38
C THR A 26 21.81 19.19 -16.82
N ASP A 27 20.66 19.14 -16.15
CA ASP A 27 19.52 20.00 -16.43
C ASP A 27 19.78 21.45 -16.00
N VAL A 28 19.72 22.37 -16.97
CA VAL A 28 19.97 23.79 -16.79
C VAL A 28 18.86 24.51 -15.99
N TYR A 29 17.67 23.90 -15.90
CA TYR A 29 16.52 24.45 -15.16
C TYR A 29 16.57 24.11 -13.67
N LEU A 30 17.43 23.18 -13.26
CA LEU A 30 17.61 22.77 -11.87
C LEU A 30 18.68 23.64 -11.19
N THR A 31 18.21 24.66 -10.46
CA THR A 31 19.07 25.62 -9.78
C THR A 31 19.75 25.07 -8.51
N ALA A 32 19.24 23.97 -7.94
CA ALA A 32 19.73 23.38 -6.70
C ALA A 32 19.71 21.83 -6.69
N PRO A 33 20.50 21.16 -7.55
CA PRO A 33 20.49 19.69 -7.69
C PRO A 33 20.90 18.96 -6.40
N ALA A 34 21.81 19.54 -5.62
CA ALA A 34 22.24 18.98 -4.34
C ALA A 34 21.09 18.94 -3.32
N GLN A 35 20.21 19.94 -3.31
CA GLN A 35 19.07 19.99 -2.39
C GLN A 35 18.03 18.93 -2.76
N VAL A 36 17.80 18.70 -4.06
CA VAL A 36 16.92 17.63 -4.55
C VAL A 36 17.47 16.26 -4.16
N LEU A 37 18.79 16.05 -4.27
CA LEU A 37 19.46 14.83 -3.81
C LEU A 37 19.28 14.59 -2.31
N VAL A 38 19.48 15.62 -1.48
CA VAL A 38 19.29 15.52 -0.03
C VAL A 38 17.83 15.16 0.29
N TRP A 39 16.86 15.79 -0.36
CA TRP A 39 15.44 15.46 -0.18
C TRP A 39 15.10 14.06 -0.68
N GLY A 40 15.62 13.65 -1.83
CA GLY A 40 15.39 12.32 -2.40
C GLY A 40 15.96 11.21 -1.51
N ILE A 41 17.20 11.36 -1.05
CA ILE A 41 17.84 10.42 -0.13
C ILE A 41 17.11 10.43 1.22
N GLY A 42 16.77 11.61 1.74
CA GLY A 42 16.02 11.74 3.00
C GLY A 42 14.65 11.05 2.93
N ALA A 43 13.92 11.23 1.83
CA ALA A 43 12.65 10.56 1.58
C ALA A 43 12.83 9.04 1.49
N LEU A 44 13.87 8.55 0.81
CA LEU A 44 14.16 7.12 0.70
C LEU A 44 14.45 6.50 2.08
N VAL A 45 15.33 7.14 2.87
CA VAL A 45 15.66 6.68 4.22
C VAL A 45 14.43 6.69 5.12
N LEU A 46 13.61 7.74 5.06
CA LEU A 46 12.38 7.81 5.84
C LEU A 46 11.38 6.73 5.39
N HIS A 47 11.23 6.51 4.08
CA HIS A 47 10.33 5.52 3.53
C HIS A 47 10.74 4.09 3.93
N ASP A 48 11.97 3.68 3.60
CA ASP A 48 12.41 2.30 3.77
C ASP A 48 12.86 2.00 5.20
N GLY A 49 13.42 3.00 5.89
CA GLY A 49 13.93 2.86 7.25
C GLY A 49 12.87 3.03 8.33
N VAL A 50 11.80 3.78 8.09
CA VAL A 50 10.78 4.08 9.12
C VAL A 50 9.38 3.63 8.69
N TRP A 51 8.88 4.11 7.56
CA TRP A 51 7.51 3.83 7.14
C TRP A 51 7.29 2.35 6.87
N LEU A 52 8.14 1.74 6.04
CA LEU A 52 8.04 0.34 5.66
C LEU A 52 8.04 -0.63 6.86
N PRO A 53 9.01 -0.56 7.80
CA PRO A 53 8.99 -1.45 8.97
C PRO A 53 7.78 -1.18 9.88
N LEU A 54 7.39 0.07 10.08
CA LEU A 54 6.21 0.41 10.88
C LEU A 54 4.93 -0.17 10.28
N LEU A 55 4.72 -0.02 8.96
CA LEU A 55 3.62 -0.62 8.21
C LEU A 55 3.65 -2.14 8.27
N CYS A 56 4.82 -2.77 8.13
CA CYS A 56 4.98 -4.21 8.28
C CYS A 56 4.62 -4.70 9.70
N LEU A 57 5.03 -3.97 10.75
CA LEU A 57 4.70 -4.29 12.14
C LEU A 57 3.19 -4.19 12.39
N VAL A 58 2.56 -3.09 11.95
CA VAL A 58 1.11 -2.89 12.02
C VAL A 58 0.40 -4.01 11.26
N GLY A 59 0.83 -4.31 10.03
CA GLY A 59 0.26 -5.38 9.22
C GLY A 59 0.41 -6.77 9.85
N ALA A 60 1.55 -7.06 10.47
CA ALA A 60 1.79 -8.31 11.18
C ALA A 60 0.87 -8.47 12.42
N HIS A 61 0.61 -7.36 13.13
CA HIS A 61 -0.26 -7.37 14.30
C HIS A 61 -1.75 -7.37 13.96
N LEU A 62 -2.18 -6.52 13.03
CA LEU A 62 -3.59 -6.31 12.71
C LEU A 62 -4.09 -7.32 11.68
N ALA A 63 -3.33 -7.59 10.62
CA ALA A 63 -3.82 -8.33 9.45
C ALA A 63 -3.66 -9.87 9.58
N ARG A 64 -4.20 -10.44 10.67
CA ARG A 64 -4.12 -11.88 10.99
C ARG A 64 -5.03 -12.78 10.15
N GLY A 65 -5.91 -12.21 9.33
CA GLY A 65 -6.84 -12.94 8.47
C GLY A 65 -6.80 -12.48 7.01
N PRO A 66 -7.05 -13.39 6.04
CA PRO A 66 -6.98 -13.07 4.62
C PRO A 66 -7.99 -12.01 4.17
N VAL A 67 -9.12 -11.89 4.88
CA VAL A 67 -10.16 -10.89 4.59
C VAL A 67 -9.68 -9.48 4.94
N LEU A 68 -9.10 -9.30 6.13
CA LEU A 68 -8.57 -8.00 6.56
C LEU A 68 -7.38 -7.59 5.69
N ARG A 69 -6.49 -8.53 5.34
CA ARG A 69 -5.41 -8.28 4.36
C ARG A 69 -5.95 -7.80 3.02
N GLY A 70 -6.94 -8.50 2.46
CA GLY A 70 -7.56 -8.10 1.19
C GLY A 70 -8.21 -6.72 1.26
N TRP A 71 -8.94 -6.42 2.35
CA TRP A 71 -9.53 -5.10 2.54
C TRP A 71 -8.49 -3.99 2.65
N LEU A 72 -7.40 -4.19 3.39
CA LEU A 72 -6.33 -3.21 3.49
C LEU A 72 -5.71 -2.88 2.12
N VAL A 73 -5.56 -3.88 1.25
CA VAL A 73 -5.10 -3.67 -0.14
C VAL A 73 -6.09 -2.83 -0.93
N VAL A 74 -7.40 -3.13 -0.83
CA VAL A 74 -8.44 -2.33 -1.49
C VAL A 74 -8.47 -0.91 -0.96
N ALA A 75 -8.41 -0.72 0.36
CA ALA A 75 -8.38 0.60 0.99
C ALA A 75 -7.15 1.40 0.56
N ALA A 76 -5.98 0.76 0.47
CA ALA A 76 -4.76 1.40 -0.04
C ALA A 76 -4.91 1.82 -1.51
N ALA A 77 -5.49 0.97 -2.37
CA ALA A 77 -5.73 1.30 -3.78
C ALA A 77 -6.73 2.46 -3.94
N VAL A 78 -7.85 2.42 -3.21
CA VAL A 78 -8.85 3.51 -3.19
C VAL A 78 -8.23 4.81 -2.68
N THR A 79 -7.36 4.74 -1.67
CA THR A 79 -6.64 5.90 -1.16
C THR A 79 -5.67 6.45 -2.19
N ALA A 80 -4.87 5.60 -2.85
CA ALA A 80 -3.92 6.03 -3.88
C ALA A 80 -4.59 6.78 -5.04
N VAL A 81 -5.80 6.37 -5.42
CA VAL A 81 -6.58 7.01 -6.51
C VAL A 81 -7.39 8.21 -6.02
N GLY A 82 -8.01 8.12 -4.85
CA GLY A 82 -8.94 9.13 -4.34
C GLY A 82 -8.25 10.30 -3.62
N LEU A 83 -7.13 10.05 -2.93
CA LEU A 83 -6.47 11.06 -2.11
C LEU A 83 -6.02 12.29 -2.90
N PRO A 84 -5.45 12.20 -4.11
CA PRO A 84 -5.08 13.39 -4.89
C PRO A 84 -6.28 14.29 -5.20
N ALA A 85 -7.45 13.71 -5.49
CA ALA A 85 -8.67 14.47 -5.75
C ALA A 85 -9.21 15.15 -4.48
N VAL A 86 -9.10 14.48 -3.32
CA VAL A 86 -9.45 15.06 -2.03
C VAL A 86 -8.53 16.22 -1.65
N LEU A 87 -7.22 16.07 -1.87
CA LEU A 87 -6.23 17.12 -1.56
C LEU A 87 -6.34 18.33 -2.49
N ARG A 88 -6.87 18.15 -3.71
CA ARG A 88 -7.11 19.24 -4.68
C ARG A 88 -8.55 19.75 -4.66
N ALA A 89 -9.36 19.34 -3.70
CA ALA A 89 -10.79 19.65 -3.69
C ALA A 89 -11.10 21.15 -3.57
N ASP A 90 -10.16 21.96 -3.06
CA ASP A 90 -10.28 23.43 -2.96
C ASP A 90 -9.59 24.18 -4.12
N ASP A 91 -8.90 23.47 -5.01
CA ASP A 91 -8.16 24.05 -6.14
C ASP A 91 -9.01 24.05 -7.42
N ASP A 92 -10.00 24.94 -7.45
CA ASP A 92 -10.84 25.18 -8.62
C ASP A 92 -10.05 25.98 -9.65
N HIS A 93 -9.31 25.28 -10.54
CA HIS A 93 -8.53 25.87 -11.65
C HIS A 93 -9.43 26.51 -12.74
N GLY A 94 -10.51 27.20 -12.37
CA GLY A 94 -11.46 27.84 -13.27
C GLY A 94 -12.44 26.90 -13.97
N ASN A 95 -12.49 25.62 -13.59
CA ASN A 95 -13.41 24.64 -14.18
C ASN A 95 -14.71 24.54 -13.40
N SER A 96 -15.69 25.37 -13.75
CA SER A 96 -17.04 25.38 -13.17
C SER A 96 -17.85 24.10 -13.39
N SER A 97 -17.35 23.16 -14.20
CA SER A 97 -17.96 21.84 -14.42
C SER A 97 -17.60 20.82 -13.34
N LEU A 98 -16.57 21.10 -12.54
CA LEU A 98 -16.36 20.41 -11.27
C LEU A 98 -17.47 20.92 -10.35
N LEU A 99 -18.63 20.26 -10.37
CA LEU A 99 -19.60 20.42 -9.29
C LEU A 99 -18.82 20.31 -7.97
N PRO A 100 -19.11 21.14 -6.95
CA PRO A 100 -18.52 21.03 -5.62
C PRO A 100 -18.99 19.71 -5.00
N LEU A 101 -18.40 18.63 -5.48
CA LEU A 101 -18.62 17.29 -5.00
C LEU A 101 -17.80 17.21 -3.72
N PRO A 102 -18.42 16.78 -2.61
CA PRO A 102 -17.69 16.63 -1.38
C PRO A 102 -16.79 15.40 -1.49
N TYR A 103 -15.65 15.54 -2.17
CA TYR A 103 -14.68 14.49 -2.49
C TYR A 103 -14.25 13.76 -1.23
N LEU A 104 -14.01 14.49 -0.14
CA LEU A 104 -13.72 13.93 1.17
C LEU A 104 -14.84 12.99 1.66
N ARG A 105 -16.10 13.46 1.62
CA ARG A 105 -17.26 12.68 2.06
C ARG A 105 -17.44 11.43 1.21
N ASN A 106 -17.33 11.56 -0.11
CA ASN A 106 -17.50 10.44 -1.03
C ASN A 106 -16.37 9.41 -0.87
N TRP A 107 -15.13 9.87 -0.71
CA TRP A 107 -13.99 9.00 -0.44
C TRP A 107 -14.14 8.23 0.88
N LEU A 108 -14.54 8.90 1.96
CA LEU A 108 -14.83 8.26 3.25
C LEU A 108 -16.00 7.27 3.14
N ALA A 109 -17.03 7.60 2.37
CA ALA A 109 -18.17 6.71 2.13
C ALA A 109 -17.74 5.42 1.40
N VAL A 110 -16.87 5.51 0.41
CA VAL A 110 -16.32 4.33 -0.31
C VAL A 110 -15.47 3.47 0.62
N LEU A 111 -14.61 4.08 1.44
CA LEU A 111 -13.82 3.34 2.44
C LEU A 111 -14.72 2.66 3.47
N ALA A 112 -15.76 3.34 3.97
CA ALA A 112 -16.72 2.77 4.90
C ALA A 112 -17.49 1.60 4.26
N ALA A 113 -17.98 1.75 3.03
CA ALA A 113 -18.71 0.71 2.32
C ALA A 113 -17.86 -0.55 2.12
N THR A 114 -16.60 -0.40 1.69
CA THR A 114 -15.68 -1.54 1.52
C THR A 114 -15.31 -2.19 2.85
N ALA A 115 -15.19 -1.42 3.94
CA ALA A 115 -14.95 -1.93 5.29
C ALA A 115 -16.13 -2.77 5.81
N VAL A 116 -17.35 -2.28 5.63
CA VAL A 116 -18.58 -3.02 5.98
C VAL A 116 -18.65 -4.33 5.19
N LEU A 117 -18.38 -4.30 3.89
CA LEU A 117 -18.36 -5.51 3.07
C LEU A 117 -17.33 -6.53 3.57
N ALA A 118 -16.10 -6.08 3.89
CA ALA A 118 -15.06 -6.94 4.44
C ALA A 118 -15.48 -7.55 5.80
N LEU A 119 -16.13 -6.77 6.66
CA LEU A 119 -16.65 -7.23 7.94
C LEU A 119 -17.70 -8.34 7.74
N LEU A 120 -18.65 -8.14 6.83
CA LEU A 120 -19.70 -9.13 6.51
C LEU A 120 -19.08 -10.43 6.00
N ILE A 121 -18.13 -10.34 5.06
CA ILE A 121 -17.40 -11.52 4.54
C ILE A 121 -16.65 -12.23 5.68
N GLY A 122 -16.00 -11.48 6.57
CA GLY A 122 -15.31 -12.00 7.73
C GLY A 122 -16.24 -12.75 8.68
N LEU A 123 -17.42 -12.19 8.95
CA LEU A 123 -18.44 -12.79 9.83
C LEU A 123 -18.98 -14.09 9.24
N VAL A 124 -19.36 -14.07 7.96
CA VAL A 124 -19.84 -15.28 7.26
C VAL A 124 -18.78 -16.37 7.25
N ARG A 125 -17.51 -16.03 6.99
CA ARG A 125 -16.41 -17.00 7.03
C ARG A 125 -16.17 -17.56 8.42
N ARG A 126 -16.30 -16.75 9.47
CA ARG A 126 -16.18 -17.20 10.86
C ARG A 126 -17.29 -18.20 11.21
N TRP A 127 -18.51 -17.94 10.78
CA TRP A 127 -19.66 -18.81 11.05
C TRP A 127 -19.61 -20.12 10.26
N ARG A 128 -18.99 -20.13 9.08
CA ARG A 128 -18.81 -21.32 8.24
C ARG A 128 -17.59 -22.18 8.62
N ARG A 129 -16.78 -21.80 9.63
CA ARG A 129 -15.64 -22.64 10.04
C ARG A 129 -16.17 -23.92 10.72
N PRO A 130 -15.86 -25.13 10.20
CA PRO A 130 -16.21 -26.38 10.86
C PRO A 130 -15.61 -26.41 12.26
N ARG A 131 -16.40 -26.80 13.27
CA ARG A 131 -15.84 -27.08 14.60
C ARG A 131 -14.78 -28.18 14.46
N PRO A 132 -13.60 -28.07 15.10
CA PRO A 132 -12.62 -29.15 15.07
C PRO A 132 -13.31 -30.38 15.64
N VAL A 133 -13.50 -31.41 14.81
CA VAL A 133 -13.92 -32.72 15.30
C VAL A 133 -12.78 -33.19 16.19
N SER A 134 -12.98 -33.14 17.51
CA SER A 134 -12.07 -33.71 18.49
C SER A 134 -11.87 -35.17 18.11
N ARG A 135 -10.73 -35.50 17.48
CA ARG A 135 -10.34 -36.89 17.30
C ARG A 135 -10.23 -37.49 18.69
N PRO A 136 -11.00 -38.54 19.02
CA PRO A 136 -10.81 -39.21 20.30
C PRO A 136 -9.36 -39.69 20.35
N VAL A 137 -8.64 -39.29 21.40
CA VAL A 137 -7.33 -39.83 21.73
C VAL A 137 -7.54 -41.32 21.88
N ARG A 138 -7.10 -42.09 20.89
CA ARG A 138 -7.01 -43.55 20.97
C ARG A 138 -6.00 -43.82 22.08
N ARG A 139 -6.51 -44.06 23.28
CA ARG A 139 -5.79 -44.72 24.35
C ARG A 139 -5.45 -46.10 23.78
N GLU A 140 -4.19 -46.30 23.41
CA GLU A 140 -3.63 -47.62 23.24
C GLU A 140 -3.29 -48.09 24.66
N ASP A 141 -4.30 -48.58 25.36
CA ASP A 141 -4.19 -49.40 26.55
C ASP A 141 -4.26 -50.88 26.12
N ARG A 142 -3.07 -51.46 25.92
CA ARG A 142 -2.75 -52.90 25.86
C ARG A 142 -1.24 -52.99 25.63
N SER A 143 -0.44 -53.74 26.36
CA SER A 143 -0.61 -54.69 27.47
C SER A 143 0.81 -55.15 27.80
#